data_AF-A0A0D0DCR0-F1
#
_entry.id   AF-A0A0D0DCR0-F1
#
_cell.length_a   1.000
_cell.length_b   1.000
_cell.length_c   1.000
_cell.angle_alpha   90.00
_cell.angle_beta   90.00
_cell.angle_gamma   90.00
#
_symmetry.space_group_name_H-M   'P 1'
#
loop_
_entity.id
_entity.type
_entity.pdbx_description
1 polymer ?
#
loop_
_entity_poly.entity_id
_entity_poly.type
_entity_poly.pdbx_seq_one_letter_code
_entity_poly.pdbx_strand_id
1 'polypeptide(L)'
;LISSALNTNSWSQLPFPSRDVVIIQLTGLYGKCMILNIYNNGKSPAILTLLATHLEDNIHQICPSSGNHMLWLGDFNCHHLMWEEERNAHLLTNRYLADTQPLIELLADYGMVMTLPKDLPTLESLATRNWTCPD
;
A
#
# COMPACT_ATOMS: atom_id res chain seq x y z
N LEU A 1 5.67 16.20 1.46
CA LEU A 1 6.08 17.41 0.72
C LEU A 1 6.15 17.03 -0.76
N ILE A 2 5.58 17.82 -1.67
CA ILE A 2 5.71 17.58 -3.12
C ILE A 2 6.82 18.48 -3.66
N SER A 3 7.70 17.92 -4.50
CA SER A 3 8.82 18.66 -5.06
C SER A 3 8.31 19.86 -5.89
N SER A 4 8.88 21.05 -5.66
CA SER A 4 8.61 22.24 -6.47
C SER A 4 9.12 22.14 -7.91
N ALA A 5 9.92 21.12 -8.22
CA ALA A 5 10.33 20.82 -9.58
C ALA A 5 9.17 20.24 -10.42
N LEU A 6 8.12 19.70 -9.79
CA LEU A 6 6.93 19.26 -10.49
C LEU A 6 6.05 20.47 -10.84
N ASN A 7 5.55 20.49 -12.07
CA ASN A 7 4.59 21.49 -12.50
C ASN A 7 3.33 21.39 -11.63
N THR A 8 2.88 22.50 -11.04
CA THR A 8 1.71 22.51 -10.14
C THR A 8 0.41 22.11 -10.83
N ASN A 9 0.37 22.15 -12.16
CA ASN A 9 -0.78 21.70 -12.96
C ASN A 9 -0.68 20.22 -13.35
N SER A 10 0.44 19.54 -13.08
CA SER A 10 0.64 18.12 -13.42
C SER A 10 0.40 17.18 -12.25
N TRP A 11 -0.09 17.68 -11.11
CA TRP A 11 -0.48 16.84 -9.99
C TRP A 11 -1.60 17.45 -9.15
N SER A 12 -2.30 16.60 -8.40
CA SER A 12 -3.23 17.01 -7.36
C SER A 12 -3.19 16.02 -6.20
N GLN A 13 -3.57 16.47 -5.01
CA GLN A 13 -3.78 15.59 -3.86
C GLN A 13 -5.27 15.31 -3.70
N LEU A 14 -5.64 14.05 -3.56
CA LEU A 14 -7.01 13.65 -3.22
C LEU A 14 -7.17 13.64 -1.69
N PRO A 15 -8.29 14.15 -1.17
CA PRO A 15 -8.56 14.09 0.27
C PRO A 15 -8.77 12.64 0.70
N PHE A 16 -8.19 12.28 1.84
CA PHE A 16 -8.41 11.00 2.50
C PHE A 16 -8.76 11.22 3.98
N PRO A 17 -9.65 10.42 4.60
CA PRO A 17 -10.11 10.66 5.97
C PRO A 17 -9.04 10.50 7.06
N SER A 18 -7.94 9.80 6.78
CA SER A 18 -6.81 9.60 7.70
C SER A 18 -5.56 10.36 7.25
N ARG A 19 -4.73 10.77 8.23
CA ARG A 19 -3.38 11.32 7.97
C ARG A 19 -2.35 10.26 7.64
N ASP A 20 -2.66 9.00 7.95
CA ASP A 20 -1.78 7.85 7.69
C ASP A 20 -1.77 7.45 6.21
N VAL A 21 -2.66 8.04 5.39
CA VAL A 21 -2.69 7.81 3.94
C VAL A 21 -2.63 9.14 3.22
N VAL A 22 -1.71 9.24 2.25
CA VAL A 22 -1.61 10.39 1.35
C VAL A 22 -1.78 9.90 -0.08
N ILE A 23 -2.72 10.51 -0.79
CA ILE A 23 -3.08 10.13 -2.15
C ILE A 23 -2.76 11.28 -3.10
N ILE A 24 -1.86 11.04 -4.05
CA ILE A 24 -1.46 12.02 -5.07
C ILE A 24 -1.77 11.45 -6.45
N GLN A 25 -2.43 12.23 -7.29
CA GLN A 25 -2.56 11.96 -8.70
C GLN A 25 -1.48 12.75 -9.46
N LEU A 26 -0.64 12.06 -10.22
CA LEU A 26 0.20 12.65 -11.24
C LEU A 26 -0.50 12.55 -12.60
N THR A 27 -0.37 13.57 -13.44
CA THR A 27 -0.93 13.59 -14.79
C THR A 27 0.17 13.94 -15.79
N GLY A 28 0.34 13.12 -16.82
CA GLY A 28 1.36 13.34 -17.84
C GLY A 28 0.97 12.76 -19.20
N LEU A 29 1.96 12.66 -20.09
CA LEU A 29 1.79 12.17 -21.46
C LEU A 29 1.28 10.72 -21.53
N TYR A 30 1.54 9.94 -20.49
CA TYR A 30 1.19 8.52 -20.39
C TYR A 30 -0.07 8.26 -19.57
N GLY A 31 -0.90 9.29 -19.34
CA GLY A 31 -2.11 9.18 -18.54
C GLY A 31 -1.91 9.63 -17.10
N LYS A 32 -2.78 9.13 -16.20
CA LYS A 32 -2.73 9.43 -14.78
C LYS A 32 -2.04 8.32 -14.00
N CYS A 33 -1.28 8.69 -12.99
CA CYS A 33 -0.69 7.76 -12.02
C CYS A 33 -1.11 8.17 -10.62
N MET A 34 -1.83 7.30 -9.93
CA MET A 34 -2.23 7.47 -8.54
C MET A 34 -1.18 6.84 -7.64
N ILE A 35 -0.59 7.66 -6.78
CA ILE A 35 0.37 7.24 -5.77
C ILE A 35 -0.32 7.31 -4.42
N LEU A 36 -0.45 6.16 -3.76
CA LEU A 36 -1.00 6.03 -2.43
C LEU A 36 0.15 5.67 -1.49
N ASN A 37 0.56 6.62 -0.65
CA ASN A 37 1.49 6.38 0.44
C ASN A 37 0.68 6.01 1.68
N ILE A 38 0.79 4.76 2.13
CA ILE A 38 -0.04 4.16 3.16
C ILE A 38 0.82 3.78 4.36
N TYR A 39 0.44 4.26 5.54
CA TYR A 39 0.90 3.73 6.81
C TYR A 39 -0.26 2.95 7.45
N ASN A 40 -0.09 1.64 7.58
CA ASN A 40 -0.97 0.80 8.38
C ASN A 40 -0.24 0.39 9.65
N ASN A 41 -0.94 0.40 10.78
CA ASN A 41 -0.32 0.15 12.09
C ASN A 41 -0.22 -1.34 12.46
N GLY A 42 -0.70 -2.23 11.58
CA GLY A 42 -0.69 -3.69 11.77
C GLY A 42 -1.55 -4.21 12.92
N LYS A 43 -2.36 -3.36 13.57
CA LYS A 43 -3.12 -3.69 14.78
C LYS A 43 -4.63 -3.51 14.62
N SER A 44 -5.05 -2.84 13.55
CA SER A 44 -6.44 -2.52 13.28
C SER A 44 -6.70 -2.55 11.78
N PRO A 45 -7.81 -3.14 11.32
CA PRO A 45 -8.18 -3.13 9.91
C PRO A 45 -8.68 -1.76 9.44
N ALA A 46 -8.84 -0.77 10.33
CA ALA A 46 -9.53 0.50 10.04
C ALA A 46 -8.96 1.26 8.82
N ILE A 47 -7.63 1.31 8.66
CA ILE A 47 -7.01 1.99 7.50
C ILE A 47 -7.34 1.24 6.21
N LEU A 48 -7.29 -0.09 6.22
CA LEU A 48 -7.60 -0.92 5.05
C LEU A 48 -9.09 -0.85 4.70
N THR A 49 -9.99 -0.84 5.69
CA THR A 49 -11.44 -0.62 5.46
C THR A 49 -11.70 0.76 4.87
N LEU A 50 -11.10 1.82 5.41
CA LEU A 50 -11.23 3.17 4.86
C LEU A 50 -10.68 3.26 3.43
N LEU A 51 -9.56 2.57 3.17
CA LEU A 51 -8.98 2.49 1.83
C LEU A 51 -9.93 1.79 0.86
N ALA A 52 -10.50 0.64 1.24
CA ALA A 52 -11.46 -0.11 0.43
C ALA A 52 -12.66 0.75 0.03
N THR A 53 -13.31 1.37 1.02
CA THR A 53 -14.45 2.27 0.78
C THR A 53 -14.05 3.46 -0.09
N HIS A 54 -12.90 4.09 0.18
CA HIS A 54 -12.46 5.23 -0.61
C HIS A 54 -12.19 4.86 -2.08
N LEU A 55 -11.55 3.70 -2.32
CA LEU A 55 -11.30 3.22 -3.66
C LEU A 55 -12.61 2.91 -4.38
N GLU A 56 -13.54 2.19 -3.72
CA GLU A 56 -14.85 1.86 -4.29
C GLU A 56 -15.62 3.12 -4.71
N ASP A 57 -15.70 4.10 -3.82
CA ASP A 57 -16.42 5.36 -4.05
C ASP A 57 -15.78 6.25 -5.13
N ASN A 58 -14.45 6.13 -5.32
CA ASN A 58 -13.68 7.08 -6.15
C ASN A 58 -12.93 6.40 -7.31
N ILE A 59 -13.20 5.13 -7.63
CA ILE A 59 -12.41 4.37 -8.61
C ILE A 59 -12.38 5.04 -9.99
N HIS A 60 -13.49 5.68 -10.40
CA HIS A 60 -13.57 6.41 -11.66
C HIS A 60 -12.69 7.68 -11.68
N GLN A 61 -12.36 8.25 -10.53
CA GLN A 61 -11.41 9.35 -10.43
C GLN A 61 -9.97 8.83 -10.35
N ILE A 62 -9.75 7.76 -9.59
CA ILE A 62 -8.45 7.16 -9.28
C ILE A 62 -7.88 6.44 -10.51
N CYS A 63 -8.64 5.55 -11.14
CA CYS A 63 -8.22 4.79 -12.31
C CYS A 63 -9.32 4.80 -13.40
N PRO A 64 -9.54 5.94 -14.09
CA PRO A 64 -10.68 6.12 -15.01
C PRO A 64 -10.66 5.23 -16.26
N SER A 65 -9.48 4.79 -16.68
CA SER A 65 -9.26 4.05 -17.93
C SER A 65 -8.02 3.18 -17.84
N SER A 66 -7.87 2.24 -18.79
CA SER A 66 -6.77 1.27 -18.85
C SER A 66 -5.37 1.87 -19.03
N GLY A 67 -5.28 3.14 -19.41
CA GLY A 67 -4.00 3.87 -19.50
C GLY A 67 -3.61 4.58 -18.22
N ASN A 68 -4.30 4.35 -17.10
CA ASN A 68 -3.94 4.92 -15.81
C ASN A 68 -3.38 3.84 -14.89
N HIS A 69 -2.58 4.27 -13.93
CA HIS A 69 -1.81 3.39 -13.08
C HIS A 69 -2.03 3.70 -11.61
N MET A 70 -1.91 2.69 -10.77
CA MET A 70 -1.93 2.81 -9.31
C MET A 70 -0.62 2.25 -8.76
N LEU A 71 0.00 3.01 -7.86
CA LEU A 71 1.17 2.59 -7.09
C LEU A 71 0.84 2.75 -5.61
N TRP A 72 0.84 1.63 -4.89
CA TRP A 72 0.72 1.61 -3.44
C TRP A 72 2.10 1.38 -2.85
N LEU A 73 2.45 2.19 -1.87
CA LEU A 73 3.74 2.14 -1.20
C LEU A 73 3.57 2.61 0.24
N GLY A 74 4.56 2.29 1.07
CA GLY A 74 4.61 2.75 2.46
C GLY A 74 4.97 1.60 3.38
N ASP A 75 4.38 1.64 4.57
CA ASP A 75 4.61 0.64 5.61
C ASP A 75 3.26 0.07 6.02
N PHE A 76 3.00 -1.16 5.61
CA PHE A 76 1.74 -1.83 5.84
C PHE A 76 1.71 -2.60 7.17
N ASN A 77 2.87 -2.86 7.79
CA ASN A 77 3.00 -3.61 9.04
C ASN A 77 2.24 -4.95 9.06
N CYS A 78 2.17 -5.65 7.92
CA CYS A 78 1.51 -6.95 7.78
C CYS A 78 2.54 -8.04 7.45
N HIS A 79 2.26 -9.29 7.82
CA HIS A 79 3.18 -10.41 7.57
C HIS A 79 2.43 -11.48 6.79
N HIS A 80 2.96 -11.87 5.63
CA HIS A 80 2.33 -12.87 4.77
C HIS A 80 3.35 -13.68 3.96
N LEU A 81 2.99 -14.93 3.64
CA LEU A 81 3.80 -15.88 2.85
C LEU A 81 4.21 -15.37 1.45
N MET A 82 3.53 -14.33 0.94
CA MET A 82 3.78 -13.75 -0.37
C MET A 82 5.06 -12.92 -0.42
N TRP A 83 5.47 -12.32 0.71
CA TRP A 83 6.62 -11.41 0.78
C TRP A 83 7.59 -11.75 1.93
N GLU A 84 7.09 -12.40 2.98
CA GLU A 84 7.88 -12.81 4.13
C GLU A 84 8.67 -14.10 3.86
N GLU A 85 9.87 -14.18 4.44
CA GLU A 85 10.75 -15.35 4.33
C GLU A 85 10.26 -16.51 5.21
N GLU A 86 10.45 -17.75 4.73
CA GLU A 86 10.03 -18.95 5.45
C GLU A 86 10.65 -19.06 6.86
N ARG A 87 11.86 -18.54 7.07
CA ARG A 87 12.48 -18.48 8.41
C ARG A 87 11.65 -17.71 9.44
N ASN A 88 10.80 -16.81 8.96
CA ASN A 88 9.91 -15.98 9.76
C ASN A 88 8.51 -16.60 9.90
N ALA A 89 8.34 -17.91 9.65
CA ALA A 89 7.06 -18.61 9.81
C ALA A 89 6.40 -18.43 11.19
N HIS A 90 7.18 -18.12 12.23
CA HIS A 90 6.66 -17.77 13.55
C HIS A 90 5.83 -16.47 13.58
N LEU A 91 6.01 -15.58 12.60
CA LEU A 91 5.20 -14.38 12.36
C LEU A 91 3.93 -14.67 11.53
N LEU A 92 3.79 -15.89 10.99
CA LEU A 92 2.67 -16.29 10.14
C LEU A 92 1.62 -17.08 10.93
N THR A 93 1.33 -16.64 12.15
CA THR A 93 0.28 -17.25 12.97
C THR A 93 -1.10 -16.88 12.45
N ASN A 94 -2.13 -17.66 12.81
CA ASN A 94 -3.52 -17.40 12.42
C ASN A 94 -3.98 -15.95 12.69
N ARG A 95 -3.44 -15.32 13.73
CA ARG A 95 -3.72 -13.93 14.05
C ARG A 95 -3.18 -12.98 12.98
N TYR A 96 -1.91 -13.09 12.62
CA TYR A 96 -1.30 -12.23 11.61
C TYR A 96 -1.89 -12.47 10.22
N LEU A 97 -2.26 -13.70 9.90
CA LEU A 97 -2.97 -14.01 8.67
C LEU A 97 -4.35 -13.36 8.63
N ALA A 98 -5.12 -13.42 9.74
CA ALA A 98 -6.40 -12.74 9.84
C ALA A 98 -6.27 -11.21 9.76
N ASP A 99 -5.26 -10.63 10.40
CA ASP A 99 -4.99 -9.19 10.38
C ASP A 99 -4.54 -8.70 8.99
N THR A 100 -3.90 -9.58 8.21
CA THR A 100 -3.41 -9.28 6.84
C THR A 100 -4.46 -9.57 5.76
N GLN A 101 -5.46 -10.40 6.04
CA GLN A 101 -6.49 -10.81 5.08
C GLN A 101 -7.17 -9.63 4.35
N PRO A 102 -7.55 -8.51 5.01
CA PRO A 102 -8.15 -7.37 4.30
C PRO A 102 -7.22 -6.74 3.27
N LEU A 103 -5.91 -6.77 3.49
CA LEU A 103 -4.94 -6.29 2.51
C LEU A 103 -4.86 -7.25 1.32
N ILE A 104 -4.86 -8.57 1.56
CA ILE A 104 -4.86 -9.57 0.49
C ILE A 104 -6.09 -9.43 -0.42
N GLU A 105 -7.27 -9.22 0.17
CA GLU A 105 -8.51 -8.98 -0.58
C GLU A 105 -8.40 -7.72 -1.43
N LEU A 106 -7.94 -6.60 -0.85
CA LEU A 106 -7.69 -5.37 -1.59
C LEU A 106 -6.70 -5.55 -2.75
N LEU A 107 -5.59 -6.27 -2.53
CA LEU A 107 -4.62 -6.52 -3.59
C LEU A 107 -5.26 -7.33 -4.74
N ALA A 108 -6.09 -8.33 -4.41
CA ALA A 108 -6.79 -9.13 -5.40
C ALA A 108 -7.84 -8.32 -6.17
N ASP A 109 -8.66 -7.54 -5.48
CA ASP A 109 -9.75 -6.74 -6.07
C ASP A 109 -9.25 -5.71 -7.08
N TYR A 110 -8.09 -5.11 -6.81
CA TYR A 110 -7.47 -4.09 -7.67
C TYR A 110 -6.37 -4.65 -8.58
N GLY A 111 -6.16 -5.97 -8.60
CA GLY A 111 -5.16 -6.62 -9.45
C GLY A 111 -3.72 -6.16 -9.17
N MET A 112 -3.43 -5.84 -7.91
CA MET A 112 -2.14 -5.33 -7.47
C MET A 112 -1.10 -6.45 -7.44
N VAL A 113 0.14 -6.10 -7.78
CA VAL A 113 1.27 -7.02 -7.83
C VAL A 113 2.43 -6.42 -7.05
N MET A 114 3.11 -7.25 -6.26
CA MET A 114 4.31 -6.83 -5.53
C MET A 114 5.41 -6.42 -6.50
N THR A 115 5.95 -5.22 -6.28
CA THR A 115 7.10 -4.71 -7.04
C THR A 115 8.42 -5.20 -6.46
N LEU A 116 8.47 -5.42 -5.14
CA LEU A 116 9.61 -6.02 -4.47
C LEU A 116 9.61 -7.54 -4.65
N PRO A 117 10.79 -8.16 -4.85
CA PRO A 117 10.92 -9.61 -4.79
C PRO A 117 10.50 -10.14 -3.42
N LYS A 118 9.93 -11.35 -3.42
CA LYS A 118 9.71 -12.11 -2.19
C LYS A 118 11.04 -12.30 -1.43
N ASP A 119 10.97 -12.34 -0.10
CA ASP A 119 12.09 -12.54 0.84
C ASP A 119 13.08 -11.37 0.93
N LEU A 120 12.83 -10.24 0.25
CA LEU A 120 13.68 -9.06 0.38
C LEU A 120 13.37 -8.34 1.71
N PRO A 121 14.28 -8.30 2.69
CA PRO A 121 14.00 -7.69 3.97
C PRO A 121 13.95 -6.16 3.85
N THR A 122 12.94 -5.55 4.47
CA THR A 122 12.74 -4.09 4.53
C THR A 122 12.93 -3.53 5.95
N LEU A 123 12.95 -4.39 6.96
CA LEU A 123 13.12 -4.02 8.37
C LEU A 123 14.05 -4.98 9.13
N GLU A 124 14.95 -4.42 9.95
CA GLU A 124 15.65 -5.16 11.01
C GLU A 124 14.98 -4.84 12.36
N SER A 125 14.46 -5.87 13.03
CA SER A 125 13.99 -5.72 14.41
C SER A 125 15.16 -5.35 15.33
N LEU A 126 15.07 -4.20 16.00
CA LEU A 126 16.12 -3.74 16.93
C LEU A 126 16.30 -4.68 18.13
N ALA A 127 15.25 -5.37 18.55
CA ALA A 127 15.27 -6.24 19.73
C ALA A 127 15.92 -7.60 19.44
N THR A 128 15.63 -8.17 18.28
CA THR A 128 16.05 -9.54 17.93
C THR A 128 17.12 -9.60 16.85
N ARG A 129 17.42 -8.48 16.18
CA ARG A 129 18.23 -8.42 14.95
C ARG A 129 17.70 -9.31 13.83
N ASN A 130 16.42 -9.65 13.91
CA ASN A 130 15.76 -10.44 12.89
C ASN A 130 15.35 -9.54 11.73
N TRP A 131 15.66 -9.97 10.51
CA TRP A 131 15.29 -9.28 9.29
C TRP A 131 13.96 -9.81 8.77
N THR A 132 13.01 -8.90 8.57
CA THR A 132 11.61 -9.18 8.20
C THR A 132 11.15 -8.30 7.04
N CYS A 133 10.03 -8.65 6.44
CA CYS A 133 9.37 -7.87 5.38
C CYS A 133 7.92 -7.56 5.80
N PRO A 134 7.68 -6.53 6.62
CA PRO A 134 6.33 -6.18 7.06
C PRO A 134 5.57 -5.31 6.02
N ASP A 135 5.08 -5.94 4.95
CA ASP A 135 4.25 -5.34 3.88
C ASP A 135 2.78 -5.76 3.92
#